data_AF-A0A1H3HNV2-F1
#
_entry.id   AF-A0A1H3HNV2-F1
#
_cell.length_a   1.000
_cell.length_b   1.000
_cell.length_c   1.000
_cell.angle_alpha   90.00
_cell.angle_beta   90.00
_cell.angle_gamma   90.00
#
_symmetry.space_group_name_H-M   'P 1'
#
loop_
_entity.id
_entity.type
_entity.pdbx_description
1 polymer ?
#
loop_
_entity_poly.entity_id
_entity_poly.type
_entity_poly.pdbx_seq_one_letter_code
_entity_poly.pdbx_strand_id
1 'polypeptide(L)'
;MKVYMNNDYLQQKHMQKLRWYHFKLGLRQFIVCPALLIFFTPVIILTVFIWLNMDSAIAIVNMPQLLERFWSVMCKVFGVLIPALLSIGIVSGIGSLIARKDEAIIQSMFAVTELRKGNPILMFKGKDKRRGYITREFYTLIPFEEWKKRQDAICDAFNEHIIGELHHGGKHNNNSNRIIIVTAKGRVAKDKGDIYDDNI
;
A
#
# COMPACT_ATOMS: atom_id res chain seq x y z
N MET A 1 -20.69 21.09 -22.89
CA MET A 1 -20.78 20.55 -21.51
C MET A 1 -20.68 19.01 -21.57
N LYS A 2 -19.47 18.43 -21.72
CA LYS A 2 -19.27 16.95 -21.79
C LYS A 2 -17.81 16.49 -21.66
N VAL A 3 -17.04 17.07 -20.73
CA VAL A 3 -15.64 16.65 -20.45
C VAL A 3 -15.42 16.24 -18.97
N TYR A 4 -16.33 16.62 -18.06
CA TYR A 4 -16.16 16.34 -16.63
C TYR A 4 -16.51 14.89 -16.21
N MET A 5 -17.55 14.28 -16.80
CA MET A 5 -18.01 12.93 -16.38
C MET A 5 -16.98 11.79 -16.58
N ASN A 6 -16.06 11.91 -17.54
CA ASN A 6 -15.09 10.83 -17.80
C ASN A 6 -13.93 10.84 -16.80
N ASN A 7 -13.55 12.03 -16.31
CA ASN A 7 -12.47 12.15 -15.34
C ASN A 7 -12.92 11.64 -13.96
N ASP A 8 -14.15 11.96 -13.55
CA ASP A 8 -14.69 11.56 -12.25
C ASP A 8 -14.83 10.03 -12.15
N TYR A 9 -15.28 9.35 -13.21
CA TYR A 9 -15.36 7.89 -13.24
C TYR A 9 -13.97 7.24 -13.15
N LEU A 10 -13.00 7.73 -13.93
CA LEU A 10 -11.62 7.22 -13.90
C LEU A 10 -10.99 7.44 -12.52
N GLN A 11 -11.24 8.59 -11.90
CA GLN A 11 -10.79 8.89 -10.55
C GLN A 11 -11.45 7.97 -9.50
N GLN A 12 -12.76 7.76 -9.54
CA GLN A 12 -13.44 6.84 -8.63
C GLN A 12 -12.92 5.41 -8.75
N LYS A 13 -12.76 4.93 -9.99
CA LYS A 13 -12.17 3.61 -10.26
C LYS A 13 -10.73 3.52 -9.75
N HIS A 14 -9.96 4.59 -9.89
CA HIS A 14 -8.61 4.68 -9.35
C HIS A 14 -8.60 4.63 -7.82
N MET A 15 -9.48 5.38 -7.16
CA MET A 15 -9.63 5.41 -5.70
C MET A 15 -10.05 4.06 -5.12
N GLN A 16 -10.93 3.32 -5.81
CA GLN A 16 -11.28 1.95 -5.44
C GLN A 16 -10.07 1.03 -5.50
N LYS A 17 -9.28 1.11 -6.58
CA LYS A 17 -8.03 0.33 -6.71
C LYS A 17 -7.01 0.72 -5.66
N LEU A 18 -6.85 2.01 -5.37
CA LEU A 18 -5.96 2.52 -4.33
C LEU A 18 -6.27 1.87 -2.98
N ARG A 19 -7.54 1.97 -2.53
CA ARG A 19 -7.98 1.40 -1.26
C ARG A 19 -7.76 -0.11 -1.19
N TRP A 20 -8.08 -0.83 -2.27
CA TRP A 20 -7.88 -2.27 -2.34
C TRP A 20 -6.40 -2.67 -2.29
N TYR A 21 -5.53 -1.97 -3.04
CA TYR A 21 -4.11 -2.28 -3.06
C TYR A 21 -3.41 -1.90 -1.75
N HIS A 22 -3.75 -0.77 -1.13
CA HIS A 22 -3.24 -0.42 0.19
C HIS A 22 -3.68 -1.44 1.25
N PHE A 23 -4.94 -1.87 1.25
CA PHE A 23 -5.40 -2.93 2.14
C PHE A 23 -4.63 -4.24 1.94
N LYS A 24 -4.49 -4.68 0.69
CA LYS A 24 -3.75 -5.91 0.35
C LYS A 24 -2.26 -5.81 0.69
N LEU A 25 -1.65 -4.64 0.50
CA LEU A 25 -0.28 -4.35 0.88
C LEU A 25 -0.10 -4.45 2.39
N GLY A 26 -1.03 -3.86 3.16
CA GLY A 26 -1.08 -3.99 4.62
C GLY A 26 -1.09 -5.45 5.06
N LEU A 27 -2.04 -6.25 4.55
CA LEU A 27 -2.13 -7.69 4.84
C LEU A 27 -0.83 -8.44 4.56
N ARG A 28 -0.22 -8.21 3.40
CA ARG A 28 1.05 -8.86 3.03
C ARG A 28 2.19 -8.43 3.95
N GLN A 29 2.22 -7.16 4.36
CA GLN A 29 3.27 -6.68 5.22
C GLN A 29 3.27 -7.36 6.60
N PHE A 30 2.11 -7.71 7.15
CA PHE A 30 2.06 -8.47 8.41
C PHE A 30 2.74 -9.84 8.32
N ILE A 31 2.69 -10.49 7.15
CA ILE A 31 3.37 -11.77 6.92
C ILE A 31 4.89 -11.56 6.82
N VAL A 32 5.33 -10.50 6.14
CA VAL A 32 6.75 -10.22 5.92
C VAL A 32 7.43 -9.65 7.17
N CYS A 33 6.70 -8.85 7.95
CA CYS A 33 7.18 -8.17 9.15
C CYS A 33 6.23 -8.43 10.33
N PRO A 34 6.42 -9.52 11.10
CA PRO A 34 5.52 -9.88 12.19
C PRO A 34 5.53 -8.87 13.34
N ALA A 35 6.56 -8.01 13.43
CA ALA A 35 6.62 -6.94 14.43
C ALA A 35 5.43 -5.96 14.32
N LEU A 36 4.81 -5.83 13.15
CA LEU A 36 3.61 -4.99 12.96
C LEU A 36 2.38 -5.52 13.71
N LEU A 37 2.39 -6.78 14.17
CA LEU A 37 1.31 -7.31 15.00
C LEU A 37 1.15 -6.56 16.33
N ILE A 38 2.18 -5.83 16.77
CA ILE A 38 2.10 -4.99 17.98
C ILE A 38 0.97 -3.96 17.92
N PHE A 39 0.59 -3.49 16.72
CA PHE A 39 -0.53 -2.56 16.54
C PHE A 39 -1.90 -3.18 16.86
N PHE A 40 -2.03 -4.51 16.87
CA PHE A 40 -3.26 -5.18 17.30
C PHE A 40 -3.37 -5.35 18.82
N THR A 41 -2.27 -5.20 19.57
CA THR A 41 -2.26 -5.26 21.04
C THR A 41 -3.35 -4.39 21.68
N PRO A 42 -3.49 -3.09 21.35
CA PRO A 42 -4.55 -2.26 21.92
C PRO A 42 -5.96 -2.74 21.53
N VAL A 43 -6.14 -3.32 20.34
CA VAL A 43 -7.44 -3.87 19.91
C VAL A 43 -7.81 -5.09 20.74
N ILE A 44 -6.84 -5.96 21.02
CA ILE A 44 -7.05 -7.15 21.87
C ILE A 44 -7.42 -6.71 23.29
N ILE A 45 -6.68 -5.76 23.88
CA ILE A 45 -6.97 -5.22 25.22
C ILE A 45 -8.38 -4.61 25.26
N LEU A 46 -8.73 -3.78 24.27
CA LEU A 46 -10.06 -3.18 24.18
C LEU A 46 -11.16 -4.24 24.05
N THR A 47 -10.92 -5.28 23.25
CA THR A 47 -11.88 -6.38 23.09
C THR A 47 -12.09 -7.09 24.42
N VAL A 48 -11.02 -7.50 25.10
CA VAL A 48 -11.12 -8.14 26.42
C VAL A 48 -11.85 -7.23 27.42
N PHE A 49 -11.53 -5.93 27.44
CA PHE A 49 -12.20 -4.97 28.31
C PHE A 49 -13.70 -4.86 28.03
N ILE A 50 -14.12 -4.81 26.76
CA ILE A 50 -15.53 -4.80 26.38
C ILE A 50 -16.23 -6.08 26.88
N TRP A 51 -15.61 -7.25 26.67
CA TRP A 51 -16.19 -8.53 27.06
C TRP A 51 -16.33 -8.69 28.58
N LEU A 52 -15.33 -8.27 29.35
CA LEU A 52 -15.38 -8.33 30.83
C LEU A 52 -16.48 -7.44 31.41
N ASN A 53 -16.74 -6.29 30.79
CA ASN A 53 -17.77 -5.35 31.25
C ASN A 53 -19.11 -5.57 30.53
N MET A 54 -19.24 -6.58 29.67
CA MET A 54 -20.41 -6.77 28.81
C MET A 54 -21.65 -7.12 29.64
N ASP A 55 -21.51 -7.96 30.65
CA ASP A 55 -22.62 -8.38 31.51
C ASP A 55 -23.14 -7.20 32.34
N SER A 56 -22.24 -6.36 32.85
CA SER A 56 -22.60 -5.11 33.52
C SER A 56 -23.27 -4.12 32.57
N ALA A 57 -22.77 -3.98 31.35
CA ALA A 57 -23.37 -3.10 30.33
C ALA A 57 -24.78 -3.53 29.91
N ILE A 58 -25.03 -4.84 29.88
CA ILE A 58 -26.37 -5.39 29.63
C ILE A 58 -27.30 -5.08 30.81
N ALA A 59 -26.82 -5.22 32.05
CA ALA A 59 -27.61 -5.05 33.27
C ALA A 59 -27.93 -3.58 33.64
N ILE A 60 -27.13 -2.60 33.18
CA ILE A 60 -27.37 -1.17 33.47
C ILE A 60 -28.70 -0.68 32.86
N VAL A 61 -29.09 -1.26 31.73
CA VAL A 61 -30.33 -0.88 31.05
C VAL A 61 -31.42 -1.86 31.48
N ASN A 62 -32.13 -1.54 32.57
CA ASN A 62 -33.31 -2.28 33.04
C ASN A 62 -34.42 -2.22 31.97
N MET A 63 -34.35 -3.14 31.01
CA MET A 63 -35.28 -3.24 29.89
C MET A 63 -36.43 -4.19 30.24
N PRO A 64 -37.62 -4.01 29.64
CA PRO A 64 -38.66 -5.03 29.70
C PRO A 64 -38.16 -6.36 29.14
N GLN A 65 -38.57 -7.50 29.73
CA GLN A 65 -38.10 -8.87 29.36
C GLN A 65 -38.10 -9.18 27.84
N LEU A 66 -39.01 -8.58 27.07
CA LEU A 66 -39.09 -8.73 25.62
C LEU A 66 -37.92 -8.04 24.88
N LEU A 67 -37.47 -6.89 25.37
CA LEU A 67 -36.39 -6.07 24.80
C LEU A 67 -35.01 -6.49 25.29
N GLU A 68 -34.89 -7.12 26.47
CA GLU A 68 -33.62 -7.60 27.02
C GLU A 68 -32.88 -8.54 26.07
N ARG A 69 -33.59 -9.48 25.43
CA ARG A 69 -33.01 -10.41 24.46
C ARG A 69 -32.43 -9.67 23.25
N PHE A 70 -33.16 -8.69 22.72
CA PHE A 70 -32.66 -7.87 21.61
C PHE A 70 -31.47 -7.02 22.02
N TRP A 71 -31.52 -6.39 23.19
CA TRP A 71 -30.43 -5.58 23.74
C TRP A 71 -29.14 -6.39 23.91
N SER A 72 -29.23 -7.57 24.52
CA SER A 72 -28.09 -8.48 24.70
C SER A 72 -27.45 -8.87 23.36
N VAL A 73 -28.28 -9.19 22.35
CA VAL A 73 -27.78 -9.51 21.00
C VAL A 73 -27.09 -8.29 20.38
N MET A 74 -27.65 -7.08 20.50
CA MET A 74 -27.03 -5.86 19.99
C MET A 74 -25.69 -5.58 20.67
N CYS A 75 -25.59 -5.64 22.00
CA CYS A 75 -24.33 -5.46 22.72
C CYS A 75 -23.25 -6.43 22.25
N LYS A 76 -23.59 -7.71 22.04
CA LYS A 76 -22.68 -8.72 21.51
C LYS A 76 -22.23 -8.41 20.08
N VAL A 77 -23.17 -8.01 19.22
CA VAL A 77 -22.86 -7.62 17.83
C VAL A 77 -21.91 -6.43 17.82
N PHE A 78 -22.18 -5.37 18.56
CA PHE A 78 -21.30 -4.21 18.64
C PHE A 78 -19.95 -4.53 19.29
N GLY A 79 -19.93 -5.39 20.31
CA GLY A 79 -18.72 -5.84 20.98
C GLY A 79 -17.75 -6.60 20.06
N VAL A 80 -18.26 -7.23 18.99
CA VAL A 80 -17.43 -7.86 17.95
C VAL A 80 -17.16 -6.89 16.78
N LEU A 81 -18.17 -6.10 16.39
CA LEU A 81 -18.11 -5.22 15.23
C LEU A 81 -17.11 -4.08 15.42
N ILE A 82 -17.02 -3.49 16.62
CA ILE A 82 -16.09 -2.40 16.92
C ILE A 82 -14.62 -2.86 16.75
N PRO A 83 -14.15 -3.94 17.42
CA PRO A 83 -12.80 -4.47 17.19
C PRO A 83 -12.52 -4.87 15.74
N ALA A 84 -13.52 -5.43 15.04
CA ALA A 84 -13.38 -5.81 13.64
C ALA A 84 -13.14 -4.59 12.73
N LEU A 85 -13.90 -3.51 12.91
CA LEU A 85 -13.71 -2.27 12.15
C LEU A 85 -12.36 -1.62 12.45
N LEU A 86 -11.93 -1.60 13.71
CA LEU A 86 -10.60 -1.09 14.10
C LEU A 86 -9.48 -1.90 13.43
N SER A 87 -9.61 -3.22 13.41
CA SER A 87 -8.66 -4.13 12.76
C SER A 87 -8.50 -3.81 11.27
N ILE A 88 -9.62 -3.62 10.56
CA ILE A 88 -9.61 -3.24 9.12
C ILE A 88 -8.93 -1.87 8.93
N GLY A 89 -9.20 -0.92 9.82
CA GLY A 89 -8.59 0.41 9.82
C GLY A 89 -7.07 0.35 9.97
N ILE A 90 -6.57 -0.44 10.94
CA ILE A 90 -5.13 -0.63 11.19
C ILE A 90 -4.44 -1.22 9.96
N VAL A 91 -5.01 -2.27 9.37
CA VAL A 91 -4.45 -2.91 8.17
C VAL A 91 -4.35 -1.92 7.02
N SER A 92 -5.43 -1.17 6.77
CA SER A 92 -5.48 -0.16 5.70
C SER A 92 -4.47 0.96 5.94
N GLY A 93 -4.41 1.48 7.18
CA GLY A 93 -3.52 2.57 7.56
C GLY A 93 -2.05 2.20 7.44
N ILE A 94 -1.66 1.00 7.88
CA ILE A 94 -0.28 0.50 7.72
C ILE A 94 0.08 0.37 6.25
N GLY A 95 -0.82 -0.18 5.44
CA GLY A 95 -0.64 -0.26 3.99
C GLY A 95 -0.37 1.11 3.37
N SER A 96 -1.21 2.10 3.70
CA SER A 96 -1.05 3.47 3.20
C SER A 96 0.24 4.14 3.70
N LEU A 97 0.64 3.96 4.96
CA LEU A 97 1.87 4.54 5.51
C LEU A 97 3.13 4.01 4.80
N ILE A 98 3.16 2.70 4.53
CA ILE A 98 4.28 2.05 3.83
C ILE A 98 4.33 2.51 2.37
N ALA A 99 3.16 2.58 1.72
CA ALA A 99 3.06 3.00 0.33
C ALA A 99 3.44 4.47 0.15
N ARG A 100 3.05 5.35 1.08
CA ARG A 100 3.16 6.81 0.93
C ARG A 100 4.56 7.30 0.58
N LYS A 101 5.60 6.74 1.22
CA LYS A 101 6.98 7.17 0.95
C LYS A 101 7.40 6.81 -0.48
N ASP A 102 7.19 5.56 -0.89
CA ASP A 102 7.61 5.08 -2.20
C ASP A 102 6.73 5.67 -3.32
N GLU A 103 5.43 5.83 -3.09
CA GLU A 103 4.49 6.48 -4.02
C GLU A 103 4.84 7.96 -4.21
N ALA A 104 5.19 8.70 -3.15
CA ALA A 104 5.57 10.12 -3.26
C ALA A 104 6.87 10.31 -4.06
N ILE A 105 7.87 9.45 -3.82
CA ILE A 105 9.12 9.45 -4.59
C ILE A 105 8.81 9.23 -6.06
N ILE A 106 8.06 8.17 -6.39
CA ILE A 106 7.69 7.86 -7.77
C ILE A 106 6.86 8.99 -8.41
N GLN A 107 5.87 9.53 -7.70
CA GLN A 107 5.04 10.63 -8.21
C GLN A 107 5.88 11.86 -8.56
N SER A 108 6.91 12.18 -7.77
CA SER A 108 7.81 13.30 -8.04
C SER A 108 8.66 13.14 -9.30
N MET A 109 8.79 11.91 -9.83
CA MET A 109 9.56 11.64 -11.05
C MET A 109 8.76 11.88 -12.33
N PHE A 110 7.43 11.99 -12.28
CA PHE A 110 6.57 12.12 -13.45
C PHE A 110 5.97 13.53 -13.57
N ALA A 111 5.65 13.93 -14.81
CA ALA A 111 5.03 15.22 -15.06
C ALA A 111 3.55 15.24 -14.63
N VAL A 112 3.02 16.42 -14.28
CA VAL A 112 1.61 16.61 -13.88
C VAL A 112 0.63 16.10 -14.94
N THR A 113 1.00 16.25 -16.22
CA THR A 113 0.20 15.78 -17.37
C THR A 113 0.08 14.25 -17.42
N GLU A 114 1.14 13.54 -17.04
CA GLU A 114 1.19 12.07 -16.99
C GLU A 114 0.39 11.54 -15.79
N LEU A 115 0.51 12.23 -14.65
CA LEU A 115 -0.20 11.91 -13.41
C LEU A 115 -1.71 12.15 -13.50
N ARG A 116 -2.19 12.98 -14.44
CA ARG A 116 -3.63 13.22 -14.65
C ARG A 116 -4.42 11.95 -14.96
N LYS A 117 -3.78 10.93 -15.54
CA LYS A 117 -4.40 9.63 -15.81
C LYS A 117 -4.56 8.77 -14.55
N GLY A 118 -3.85 9.10 -13.48
CA GLY A 118 -3.83 8.39 -12.21
C GLY A 118 -2.41 8.17 -11.72
N ASN A 119 -2.20 8.36 -10.42
CA ASN A 119 -0.89 8.24 -9.81
C ASN A 119 -0.44 6.76 -9.75
N PRO A 120 0.87 6.46 -9.81
CA PRO A 120 1.34 5.12 -9.55
C PRO A 120 1.01 4.68 -8.11
N ILE A 121 0.47 3.47 -7.96
CA ILE A 121 0.06 2.89 -6.68
C ILE A 121 0.99 1.72 -6.34
N LEU A 122 1.56 1.70 -5.14
CA LEU A 122 2.39 0.59 -4.68
C LEU A 122 1.49 -0.61 -4.34
N MET A 123 1.63 -1.71 -5.10
CA MET A 123 0.90 -2.95 -4.86
C MET A 123 1.65 -3.93 -3.96
N PHE A 124 2.97 -3.93 -4.04
CA PHE A 124 3.81 -4.86 -3.32
C PHE A 124 5.16 -4.24 -2.98
N LYS A 125 5.64 -4.56 -1.79
CA LYS A 125 7.01 -4.28 -1.36
C LYS A 125 7.52 -5.50 -0.60
N GLY A 126 8.60 -6.09 -1.10
CA GLY A 126 9.27 -7.21 -0.48
C GLY A 126 10.76 -6.93 -0.37
N LYS A 127 11.37 -7.34 0.75
CA LYS A 127 12.81 -7.31 0.91
C LYS A 127 13.32 -8.74 1.01
N ASP A 128 14.14 -9.15 0.05
CA ASP A 128 14.87 -10.41 0.15
C ASP A 128 16.03 -10.24 1.14
N LYS A 129 15.94 -10.91 2.28
CA LYS A 129 16.96 -10.86 3.33
C LYS A 129 18.28 -11.52 2.90
N ARG A 130 18.25 -12.49 1.98
CA ARG A 130 19.45 -13.24 1.56
C ARG A 130 20.29 -12.44 0.59
N ARG A 131 19.66 -11.78 -0.37
CA ARG A 131 20.34 -11.04 -1.44
C ARG A 131 20.41 -9.53 -1.18
N GLY A 132 19.63 -9.02 -0.22
CA GLY A 132 19.55 -7.59 0.08
C GLY A 132 18.71 -6.79 -0.92
N TYR A 133 17.99 -7.47 -1.81
CA TYR A 133 17.20 -6.85 -2.87
C TYR A 133 15.84 -6.40 -2.35
N ILE A 134 15.33 -5.31 -2.92
CA ILE A 134 14.00 -4.77 -2.64
C ILE A 134 13.20 -4.86 -3.94
N THR A 135 12.14 -5.67 -3.91
CA THR A 135 11.19 -5.77 -5.02
C THR A 135 10.00 -4.89 -4.72
N ARG A 136 9.69 -3.96 -5.63
CA ARG A 136 8.51 -3.09 -5.59
C ARG A 136 7.67 -3.33 -6.83
N GLU A 137 6.37 -3.53 -6.65
CA GLU A 137 5.43 -3.61 -7.77
C GLU A 137 4.48 -2.43 -7.72
N PHE A 138 4.35 -1.71 -8.83
CA PHE A 138 3.48 -0.56 -8.97
C PHE A 138 2.37 -0.84 -9.97
N TYR A 139 1.14 -0.44 -9.63
CA TYR A 139 0.04 -0.31 -10.56
C TYR A 139 0.08 1.10 -11.15
N THR A 140 0.04 1.22 -12.48
CA THR A 140 0.11 2.52 -13.15
C THR A 140 -0.69 2.51 -14.44
N LEU A 141 -1.12 3.69 -14.88
CA LEU A 141 -1.71 3.94 -16.20
C LEU A 141 -0.73 4.68 -17.13
N ILE A 142 0.48 4.97 -16.63
CA ILE A 142 1.57 5.58 -17.39
C ILE A 142 2.21 4.50 -18.28
N PRO A 143 2.44 4.77 -19.57
CA PRO A 143 3.07 3.82 -20.48
C PRO A 143 4.46 3.40 -20.00
N PHE A 144 4.82 2.14 -20.24
CA PHE A 144 6.09 1.56 -19.81
C PHE A 144 7.33 2.26 -20.38
N GLU A 145 7.25 2.79 -21.60
CA GLU A 145 8.35 3.54 -22.22
C GLU A 145 8.73 4.79 -21.41
N GLU A 146 7.75 5.45 -20.77
CA GLU A 146 8.05 6.59 -19.90
C GLU A 146 8.75 6.17 -18.59
N TRP A 147 8.50 4.95 -18.12
CA TRP A 147 9.23 4.40 -16.98
C TRP A 147 10.67 4.06 -17.34
N LYS A 148 10.90 3.50 -18.54
CA LYS A 148 12.25 3.24 -19.06
C LYS A 148 13.06 4.52 -19.21
N LYS A 149 12.49 5.57 -19.79
CA LYS A 149 13.17 6.88 -19.94
C LYS A 149 13.57 7.49 -18.60
N ARG A 150 12.74 7.32 -17.57
CA ARG A 150 12.96 7.91 -16.24
C ARG A 150 13.66 6.96 -15.26
N GLN A 151 14.17 5.82 -15.76
CA GLN A 151 14.80 4.79 -14.93
C GLN A 151 15.94 5.35 -14.07
N ASP A 152 16.82 6.16 -14.65
CA ASP A 152 17.95 6.77 -13.93
C ASP A 152 17.47 7.74 -12.84
N ALA A 153 16.47 8.58 -13.14
CA ALA A 153 15.88 9.50 -12.17
C ALA A 153 15.22 8.75 -10.99
N ILE A 154 14.55 7.63 -11.28
CA ILE A 154 13.97 6.75 -10.26
C ILE A 154 15.08 6.17 -9.37
N CYS A 155 16.18 5.67 -9.95
CA CYS A 155 17.33 5.17 -9.20
C CYS A 155 17.91 6.24 -8.25
N ASP A 156 18.07 7.46 -8.77
CA ASP A 156 18.62 8.59 -8.03
C ASP A 156 17.72 8.99 -6.86
N ALA A 157 16.41 9.01 -7.06
CA ALA A 157 15.45 9.38 -6.04
C ALA A 157 15.32 8.34 -4.92
N PHE A 158 15.49 7.06 -5.25
CA PHE A 158 15.55 5.99 -4.25
C PHE A 158 16.93 5.84 -3.60
N ASN A 159 17.98 6.44 -4.18
CA ASN A 159 19.38 6.18 -3.84
C ASN A 159 19.72 4.67 -3.89
N GLU A 160 19.18 3.99 -4.89
CA GLU A 160 19.28 2.55 -5.12
C GLU A 160 19.55 2.32 -6.60
N HIS A 161 20.25 1.24 -6.96
CA HIS A 161 20.38 0.84 -8.37
C HIS A 161 19.38 -0.26 -8.69
N ILE A 162 18.82 -0.22 -9.90
CA ILE A 162 17.96 -1.30 -10.41
C ILE A 162 18.83 -2.47 -10.84
N ILE A 163 18.42 -3.68 -10.45
CA ILE A 163 19.08 -4.91 -10.83
C ILE A 163 18.35 -5.46 -12.04
N GLY A 164 19.05 -5.49 -13.18
CA GLY A 164 18.47 -5.89 -14.47
C GLY A 164 17.63 -4.76 -15.10
N GLU A 165 16.53 -5.14 -15.73
CA GLU A 165 15.63 -4.20 -16.40
C GLU A 165 14.30 -4.04 -15.64
N LEU A 166 13.59 -2.97 -15.94
CA LEU A 166 12.18 -2.86 -15.57
C LEU A 166 11.39 -3.95 -16.29
N HIS A 167 10.42 -4.57 -15.61
CA HIS A 167 9.59 -5.60 -16.22
C HIS A 167 8.11 -5.34 -15.99
N HIS A 168 7.27 -5.78 -16.95
CA HIS A 168 5.84 -5.85 -16.74
C HIS A 168 5.49 -6.95 -15.74
N GLY A 169 4.53 -6.68 -14.87
CA GLY A 169 4.00 -7.65 -13.92
C GLY A 169 2.84 -8.48 -14.48
N GLY A 170 2.29 -9.36 -13.64
CA GLY A 170 1.14 -10.21 -13.98
C GLY A 170 1.51 -11.61 -14.44
N LYS A 171 0.50 -12.44 -14.74
CA LYS A 171 0.73 -13.80 -15.23
C LYS A 171 1.39 -13.71 -16.61
N HIS A 172 2.58 -14.30 -16.76
CA HIS A 172 3.41 -14.21 -17.97
C HIS A 172 3.83 -12.78 -18.36
N ASN A 173 3.97 -11.85 -17.40
CA ASN A 173 4.36 -10.45 -17.66
C ASN A 173 3.42 -9.69 -18.61
N ASN A 174 2.17 -10.14 -18.77
CA ASN A 174 1.24 -9.60 -19.75
C ASN A 174 0.29 -8.54 -19.18
N ASN A 175 0.67 -7.87 -18.08
CA ASN A 175 -0.12 -6.77 -17.53
C ASN A 175 0.63 -5.45 -17.69
N SER A 176 0.26 -4.70 -18.73
CA SER A 176 0.84 -3.38 -19.04
C SER A 176 0.70 -2.38 -17.90
N ASN A 177 -0.31 -2.53 -17.05
CA ASN A 177 -0.58 -1.64 -15.93
C ASN A 177 0.18 -2.03 -14.66
N ARG A 178 1.08 -3.02 -14.71
CA ARG A 178 1.90 -3.45 -13.59
C ARG A 178 3.36 -3.34 -13.96
N ILE A 179 4.13 -2.64 -13.14
CA ILE A 179 5.57 -2.47 -13.34
C ILE A 179 6.29 -2.99 -12.11
N ILE A 180 7.26 -3.85 -12.33
CA ILE A 180 8.11 -4.44 -11.30
C ILE A 180 9.47 -3.76 -11.35
N ILE A 181 9.88 -3.25 -10.19
CA ILE A 181 11.18 -2.65 -9.96
C ILE A 181 11.90 -3.52 -8.94
N VAL A 182 13.07 -4.06 -9.30
CA VAL A 182 13.95 -4.76 -8.37
C VAL A 182 15.19 -3.90 -8.17
N THR A 183 15.45 -3.49 -6.94
CA THR A 183 16.60 -2.65 -6.61
C THR A 183 17.49 -3.28 -5.55
N ALA A 184 18.76 -2.89 -5.55
CA ALA A 184 19.69 -3.16 -4.47
C ALA A 184 20.17 -1.85 -3.84
N LYS A 185 20.61 -1.94 -2.59
CA LYS A 185 21.17 -0.80 -1.86
C LYS A 185 22.45 -0.29 -2.54
N GLY A 186 22.62 1.03 -2.52
CA GLY A 186 23.77 1.72 -3.09
C GLY A 186 23.56 2.07 -4.55
N ARG A 187 24.20 3.15 -5.00
CA ARG A 187 24.23 3.54 -6.41
C ARG A 187 25.46 2.87 -7.05
N VAL A 188 25.26 2.20 -8.18
CA VAL A 188 26.38 1.88 -9.07
C VAL A 188 26.55 3.09 -9.96
N ALA A 189 27.73 3.71 -9.94
CA ALA A 189 28.04 4.77 -10.89
C ALA A 189 27.91 4.18 -12.30
N LYS A 190 27.16 4.84 -13.20
CA LYS A 190 27.30 4.52 -14.62
C LYS A 190 28.77 4.72 -14.95
N ASP A 191 29.36 3.70 -15.57
CA ASP A 191 30.71 3.74 -16.09
C ASP A 191 30.81 5.02 -16.93
N LYS A 192 31.52 6.01 -16.40
CA LYS A 192 31.88 7.19 -17.17
C LYS A 192 32.91 6.64 -18.13
N GLY A 193 32.47 6.34 -19.36
CA GLY A 193 33.35 5.80 -20.40
C GLY A 193 34.69 6.49 -20.36
N ASP A 194 35.76 5.68 -20.44
CA ASP A 194 37.14 6.07 -20.23
C ASP A 194 37.38 7.51 -20.70
N ILE A 195 37.60 8.39 -19.73
CA ILE A 195 38.23 9.68 -20.00
C ILE A 195 39.68 9.32 -20.30
N TYR A 196 39.95 8.89 -21.53
CA TYR A 196 41.30 8.90 -22.05
C TYR A 196 41.78 10.34 -21.96
N ASP A 197 42.70 10.55 -21.02
CA ASP A 197 43.46 11.78 -20.89
C ASP A 197 44.40 11.81 -22.09
N ASP A 198 43.92 12.33 -23.22
CA ASP A 198 44.74 12.69 -24.37
C ASP A 198 45.63 13.88 -23.95
N ASN A 199 46.66 13.57 -23.15
CA ASN A 199 47.82 14.43 -22.99
C ASN A 199 48.63 14.34 -24.29
N ILE A 200 48.33 15.24 -25.22
CA ILE A 200 49.19 15.63 -26.34
C ILE A 200 50.16 16.71 -25.87
#